data_AF-A0A7V2WZG3-F1
#
_entry.id   AF-A0A7V2WZG3-F1
#
_cell.length_a   1.000
_cell.length_b   1.000
_cell.length_c   1.000
_cell.angle_alpha   90.00
_cell.angle_beta   90.00
_cell.angle_gamma   90.00
#
_symmetry.space_group_name_H-M   'P 1'
#
loop_
_entity.id
_entity.type
_entity.pdbx_description
1 polymer ?
#
loop_
_entity_poly.entity_id
_entity_poly.type
_entity_poly.pdbx_seq_one_letter_code
_entity_poly.pdbx_strand_id
1 'polypeptide(L)'
;MATLQIGDRVLLLASMKAARIEEFLGAGRMAVRVEADGIRRTVQIDDTVPVAPSRRPARAGGATAVTPAVEPPLHRRLAHERAARRDLERFCLAQGEALRRTQRLLRETFWFGLGLSLLALLAGLFGPEFLGWR
;
A
#
# COMPACT_ATOMS: atom_id res chain seq x y z
N MET A 1 -19.79 6.66 15.76
CA MET A 1 -18.36 6.36 15.91
C MET A 1 -18.23 4.86 16.14
N ALA A 2 -17.51 4.12 15.30
CA ALA A 2 -17.30 2.69 15.52
C ALA A 2 -16.19 2.52 16.57
N THR A 3 -16.51 1.90 17.71
CA THR A 3 -15.55 1.66 18.79
C THR A 3 -14.75 0.40 18.48
N LEU A 4 -13.44 0.55 18.25
CA LEU A 4 -12.53 -0.58 18.01
C LEU A 4 -12.26 -1.35 19.32
N GLN A 5 -12.26 -2.68 19.26
CA GLN A 5 -12.04 -3.57 20.39
C GLN A 5 -10.89 -4.57 20.12
N ILE A 6 -10.28 -5.10 21.18
CA ILE A 6 -9.29 -6.17 21.05
C ILE A 6 -9.95 -7.39 20.39
N GLY A 7 -9.27 -7.96 19.40
CA GLY A 7 -9.78 -9.05 18.58
C GLY A 7 -10.50 -8.61 17.29
N ASP A 8 -10.78 -7.32 17.13
CA ASP A 8 -11.35 -6.77 15.90
C ASP A 8 -10.38 -6.88 14.73
N ARG A 9 -10.97 -6.95 13.54
CA ARG A 9 -10.23 -6.90 12.27
C ARG A 9 -10.16 -5.48 11.76
N VAL A 10 -8.96 -5.07 11.41
CA VAL A 10 -8.67 -3.76 10.83
C VAL A 10 -7.84 -3.91 9.56
N LEU A 11 -7.99 -2.97 8.64
CA LEU A 11 -7.17 -2.85 7.44
C LEU A 11 -6.08 -1.82 7.70
N LEU A 12 -4.82 -2.19 7.49
CA LEU A 12 -3.68 -1.29 7.63
C LEU A 12 -3.50 -0.49 6.33
N LEU A 13 -3.68 0.84 6.37
CA LEU A 13 -3.64 1.69 5.17
C LEU A 13 -2.29 1.62 4.44
N ALA A 14 -1.18 1.62 5.18
CA ALA A 14 0.16 1.61 4.60
C ALA A 14 0.50 0.35 3.77
N SER A 15 -0.16 -0.78 4.05
CA SER A 15 0.13 -2.06 3.39
C SER A 15 -1.08 -2.71 2.72
N MET A 16 -2.27 -2.15 2.93
CA MET A 16 -3.57 -2.72 2.55
C MET A 16 -3.75 -4.17 3.03
N LYS A 17 -3.09 -4.53 4.14
CA LYS A 17 -3.18 -5.87 4.75
C LYS A 17 -4.18 -5.86 5.89
N ALA A 18 -4.96 -6.94 6.00
CA ALA A 18 -5.80 -7.19 7.16
C ALA A 18 -4.94 -7.57 8.37
N ALA A 19 -5.31 -7.04 9.53
CA ALA A 19 -4.67 -7.33 10.80
C ALA A 19 -5.71 -7.43 11.91
N ARG A 20 -5.35 -8.09 13.01
CA ARG A 20 -6.19 -8.26 14.18
C ARG A 20 -5.63 -7.51 15.36
N ILE A 21 -6.46 -6.76 16.07
CA ILE A 21 -6.02 -5.99 17.25
C ILE A 21 -5.69 -6.97 18.39
N GLU A 22 -4.48 -6.89 18.93
CA GLU A 22 -4.06 -7.69 20.09
C GLU A 22 -4.05 -6.87 21.38
N GLU A 23 -3.64 -5.60 21.30
CA GLU A 23 -3.42 -4.77 22.48
C GLU A 23 -3.51 -3.29 22.13
N PHE A 24 -4.02 -2.46 23.04
CA PHE A 24 -3.96 -1.01 22.94
C PHE A 24 -2.79 -0.50 23.81
N LEU A 25 -1.84 0.19 23.18
CA LEU A 25 -0.57 0.59 23.82
C LEU A 25 -0.60 2.03 24.38
N GLY A 26 -1.78 2.68 24.38
CA GLY A 26 -1.93 4.09 24.75
C GLY A 26 -1.46 5.06 23.66
N ALA A 27 -1.66 6.36 23.89
CA ALA A 27 -1.24 7.44 22.98
C ALA A 27 -1.67 7.25 21.50
N GLY A 28 -2.86 6.68 21.28
CA GLY A 28 -3.39 6.43 19.94
C GLY A 28 -2.68 5.30 19.17
N ARG A 29 -1.95 4.41 19.85
CA ARG A 29 -1.26 3.27 19.23
C ARG A 29 -1.89 1.93 19.64
N MET A 30 -1.81 0.96 18.75
CA MET A 30 -2.23 -0.41 19.00
C MET A 30 -1.21 -1.42 18.45
N ALA A 31 -1.09 -2.56 19.11
CA ALA A 31 -0.42 -3.72 18.57
C ALA A 31 -1.43 -4.56 17.78
N VAL A 32 -1.08 -4.90 16.55
CA VAL A 32 -1.89 -5.70 15.64
C VAL A 32 -1.09 -6.89 15.12
N ARG A 33 -1.74 -8.03 14.89
CA ARG A 33 -1.16 -9.17 14.18
C ARG A 33 -1.64 -9.19 12.75
N VAL A 34 -0.71 -9.06 11.79
CA VAL A 34 -1.03 -9.07 10.36
C VAL A 34 -1.45 -10.48 9.94
N GLU A 35 -2.61 -10.66 9.31
CA GLU A 35 -3.14 -11.99 8.97
C GLU A 35 -2.33 -12.69 7.88
N ALA A 36 -1.77 -11.93 6.93
CA ALA A 36 -1.01 -12.48 5.81
C ALA A 36 0.30 -13.14 6.26
N ASP A 37 0.98 -12.55 7.25
CA ASP A 37 2.35 -12.92 7.61
C ASP A 37 2.47 -13.40 9.07
N GLY A 38 1.40 -13.25 9.88
CA GLY A 38 1.39 -13.60 11.31
C GLY A 38 2.23 -12.67 12.21
N ILE A 39 2.86 -11.64 11.65
CA ILE A 39 3.79 -10.75 12.35
C ILE A 39 3.03 -9.72 13.19
N ARG A 40 3.47 -9.54 14.44
CA ARG A 40 3.00 -8.47 15.32
C ARG A 40 3.62 -7.12 14.93
N ARG A 41 2.81 -6.08 14.81
CA ARG A 41 3.23 -4.72 14.46
C ARG A 41 2.54 -3.70 15.35
N THR A 42 3.23 -2.60 15.62
CA THR A 42 2.64 -1.44 16.28
C THR A 42 2.22 -0.43 15.23
N VAL A 43 0.97 0.01 15.28
CA VAL A 43 0.37 0.95 14.33
C VAL A 43 -0.42 2.03 15.04
N GLN A 44 -0.57 3.19 14.41
CA GLN A 44 -1.43 4.27 14.89
C GLN A 44 -2.88 3.96 14.55
N ILE A 45 -3.83 4.28 15.44
CA ILE A 45 -5.25 3.98 15.24
C ILE A 45 -5.77 4.67 13.96
N ASP A 46 -5.32 5.89 13.70
CA ASP A 46 -5.70 6.69 12.53
C ASP A 46 -5.23 6.09 11.20
N ASP A 47 -4.21 5.21 11.23
CA ASP A 47 -3.70 4.49 10.05
C ASP A 47 -4.48 3.20 9.76
N THR A 48 -5.60 2.98 10.46
CA THR A 48 -6.40 1.75 10.36
C THR A 48 -7.84 2.03 10.00
N VAL A 49 -8.42 1.17 9.16
CA VAL A 49 -9.84 1.21 8.82
C VAL A 49 -10.53 -0.03 9.41
N PRO A 50 -11.62 0.11 10.19
CA PRO A 50 -12.37 -1.04 10.70
C PRO A 50 -12.91 -1.88 9.55
N VAL A 51 -12.64 -3.19 9.56
CA VAL A 51 -13.24 -4.12 8.62
C VAL A 51 -14.54 -4.62 9.25
N ALA A 52 -15.67 -4.41 8.56
CA ALA A 52 -16.96 -4.89 9.03
C ALA A 52 -16.88 -6.38 9.39
N PRO A 53 -17.40 -6.80 10.55
CA PRO A 53 -17.35 -8.20 10.95
C PRO A 53 -18.09 -9.04 9.92
N SER A 54 -17.35 -9.90 9.21
CA SER A 54 -17.96 -10.91 8.36
C SER A 54 -18.75 -11.86 9.27
N ARG A 55 -20.08 -11.73 9.31
CA ARG A 55 -20.98 -12.67 9.97
C ARG A 55 -20.69 -14.07 9.42
N ARG A 56 -19.91 -14.85 10.16
CA ARG A 56 -19.84 -16.31 10.00
C ARG A 56 -21.16 -16.83 10.54
N PRO A 57 -22.02 -17.51 9.75
CA PRO A 57 -23.26 -18.04 10.30
C PRO A 57 -22.89 -19.06 11.38
N ALA A 58 -23.37 -18.80 12.60
CA ALA A 58 -23.20 -19.68 13.73
C ALA A 58 -23.85 -21.02 13.39
N ARG A 59 -23.06 -22.09 13.45
CA ARG A 59 -23.52 -23.47 13.29
C ARG A 59 -24.29 -23.83 14.56
N ALA A 60 -25.56 -23.46 14.63
CA ALA A 60 -26.48 -23.95 15.65
C ALA A 60 -26.90 -25.38 15.25
N GLY A 61 -26.60 -26.34 16.12
CA GLY A 61 -27.19 -27.67 16.03
C GLY A 61 -28.70 -27.58 16.19
N GLY A 62 -29.43 -28.16 15.25
CA GLY A 62 -30.89 -28.19 15.23
C GLY A 62 -31.36 -28.67 13.86
N ALA A 63 -31.63 -29.96 13.75
CA ALA A 63 -32.14 -30.59 12.55
C ALA A 63 -33.48 -29.98 12.12
N THR A 64 -33.63 -29.63 10.84
CA THR A 64 -34.75 -30.05 9.97
C THR A 64 -34.67 -29.41 8.58
N ALA A 65 -35.02 -30.25 7.59
CA ALA A 65 -35.49 -29.94 6.24
C ALA A 65 -34.51 -29.34 5.20
N VAL A 66 -34.18 -30.23 4.27
CA VAL A 66 -33.58 -30.04 2.95
C VAL A 66 -34.21 -28.89 2.16
N THR A 67 -33.37 -27.96 1.70
CA THR A 67 -33.48 -27.34 0.38
C THR A 67 -32.07 -27.33 -0.22
N PRO A 68 -31.83 -27.97 -1.37
CA PRO A 68 -30.50 -27.97 -1.98
C PRO A 68 -30.19 -26.55 -2.42
N ALA A 69 -29.20 -25.95 -1.77
CA ALA A 69 -28.60 -24.71 -2.21
C ALA A 69 -28.03 -24.93 -3.61
N VAL A 70 -28.57 -24.22 -4.60
CA VAL A 70 -27.89 -24.03 -5.87
C VAL A 70 -26.58 -23.32 -5.55
N GLU A 71 -25.51 -24.10 -5.47
CA GLU A 71 -24.16 -23.68 -5.18
C GLU A 71 -23.70 -22.71 -6.29
N PRO A 72 -23.51 -21.40 -6.01
CA PRO A 72 -22.96 -20.51 -7.02
C PRO A 72 -21.52 -20.97 -7.30
N PRO A 73 -21.14 -21.18 -8.57
CA PRO A 73 -19.95 -21.94 -8.91
C PRO A 73 -18.71 -21.21 -8.41
N LEU A 74 -18.11 -21.73 -7.33
CA LEU A 74 -16.84 -21.28 -6.76
C LEU A 74 -15.74 -21.15 -7.83
N HIS A 75 -15.84 -21.96 -8.89
CA HIS A 75 -14.95 -21.94 -10.05
C HIS A 75 -14.95 -20.61 -10.81
N ARG A 76 -16.08 -19.89 -10.90
CA ARG A 76 -16.12 -18.57 -11.56
C ARG A 76 -15.43 -17.50 -10.74
N ARG A 77 -15.62 -17.50 -9.41
CA ARG A 77 -14.99 -16.50 -8.53
C ARG A 77 -13.46 -16.68 -8.48
N LEU A 78 -12.98 -17.92 -8.39
CA LEU A 78 -11.54 -18.22 -8.43
C LEU A 78 -10.89 -17.92 -9.79
N ALA A 79 -11.62 -18.03 -10.90
CA ALA A 79 -11.13 -17.65 -12.22
C ALA A 79 -11.02 -16.13 -12.37
N HIS A 80 -11.99 -15.37 -11.87
CA HIS A 80 -11.96 -13.91 -11.88
C HIS A 80 -10.85 -13.34 -10.97
N GLU A 81 -10.61 -13.93 -9.79
CA GLU A 81 -9.50 -13.52 -8.93
C GLU A 81 -8.12 -13.74 -9.57
N ARG A 82 -7.94 -14.84 -10.32
CA ARG A 82 -6.68 -15.12 -11.03
C ARG A 82 -6.47 -14.18 -12.22
N ALA A 83 -7.53 -13.80 -12.92
CA ALA A 83 -7.45 -12.81 -13.99
C ALA A 83 -7.07 -11.42 -13.43
N ALA A 84 -7.73 -10.99 -12.34
CA ALA A 84 -7.44 -9.73 -11.69
C ALA A 84 -5.99 -9.63 -11.17
N ARG A 85 -5.42 -10.72 -10.64
CA ARG A 85 -4.01 -10.74 -10.22
C ARG A 85 -3.03 -10.55 -11.38
N ARG A 86 -3.27 -11.21 -12.52
CA ARG A 86 -2.38 -11.07 -13.71
C ARG A 86 -2.42 -9.67 -14.28
N ASP A 87 -3.59 -9.03 -14.29
CA ASP A 87 -3.71 -7.65 -14.78
C ASP A 87 -3.06 -6.65 -13.82
N LEU A 88 -3.14 -6.89 -12.50
CA LEU A 88 -2.42 -6.09 -11.49
C LEU A 88 -0.89 -6.20 -11.65
N GLU A 89 -0.36 -7.40 -11.90
CA GLU A 89 1.06 -7.62 -12.14
C GLU A 89 1.54 -6.89 -13.40
N ARG A 90 0.77 -6.94 -14.50
CA ARG A 90 1.09 -6.18 -15.72
C ARG A 90 1.06 -4.67 -15.50
N PHE A 91 0.08 -4.18 -14.73
CA PHE A 91 -0.03 -2.76 -14.43
C PHE A 91 1.14 -2.27 -13.56
N CYS A 92 1.55 -3.04 -12.56
CA CYS A 92 2.72 -2.74 -11.72
C CYS A 92 4.03 -2.76 -12.51
N LEU A 93 4.20 -3.71 -13.45
CA LEU A 93 5.37 -3.75 -14.32
C LEU A 93 5.42 -2.54 -15.27
N ALA A 94 4.29 -2.16 -15.86
CA ALA A 94 4.18 -1.00 -16.74
C ALA A 94 4.46 0.33 -15.99
N GLN A 95 3.93 0.47 -14.78
CA GLN A 95 4.19 1.62 -13.91
C GLN A 95 5.67 1.68 -13.49
N GLY A 96 6.28 0.53 -13.19
CA GLY A 96 7.69 0.44 -12.83
C GLY A 96 8.64 0.87 -13.96
N GLU A 97 8.33 0.54 -15.22
CA GLU A 97 9.11 1.02 -16.36
C GLU A 97 8.90 2.51 -16.64
N ALA A 98 7.67 3.00 -16.55
CA ALA A 98 7.36 4.42 -16.71
C ALA A 98 8.07 5.27 -15.65
N LEU A 99 8.09 4.81 -14.39
CA LEU A 99 8.74 5.49 -13.27
C LEU A 99 10.27 5.53 -13.41
N ARG A 100 10.88 4.47 -13.95
CA ARG A 100 12.34 4.45 -14.21
C ARG A 100 12.73 5.42 -15.32
N ARG A 101 11.91 5.56 -16.37
CA ARG A 101 12.17 6.53 -17.46
C ARG A 101 12.07 7.96 -16.97
N THR A 102 11.05 8.29 -16.17
CA THR A 102 10.90 9.64 -15.60
C THR A 102 12.00 9.96 -14.60
N GLN A 103 12.41 9.02 -13.74
CA GLN A 103 13.54 9.23 -12.83
C GLN A 103 14.86 9.53 -13.55
N ARG A 104 15.13 8.87 -14.69
CA ARG A 104 16.35 9.12 -15.46
C ARG A 104 16.35 10.53 -16.04
N LEU A 105 15.22 10.96 -16.63
CA LEU A 105 15.05 12.33 -17.13
C LEU A 105 15.17 13.37 -16.01
N LEU A 106 14.52 13.14 -14.87
CA LEU A 106 14.60 14.04 -13.71
C LEU A 106 16.05 14.19 -13.22
N ARG A 107 16.78 13.08 -13.13
CA ARG A 107 18.18 13.09 -12.73
C ARG A 107 19.04 13.88 -13.73
N GLU A 108 18.88 13.66 -15.04
CA GLU A 108 19.61 14.42 -16.06
C GLU A 108 19.29 15.92 -15.99
N THR A 109 18.00 16.30 -15.89
CA THR A 109 17.61 17.71 -15.77
C THR A 109 18.13 18.36 -14.48
N PHE A 110 18.19 17.62 -13.37
CA PHE A 110 18.74 18.11 -12.11
C PHE A 110 20.23 18.43 -12.23
N TRP A 111 21.01 17.52 -12.83
CA TRP A 111 22.45 17.76 -13.04
C TRP A 111 22.71 18.90 -14.03
N PHE A 112 21.89 19.04 -15.08
CA PHE A 112 21.97 20.19 -15.97
C PHE A 112 21.70 21.51 -15.24
N GLY A 113 20.62 21.59 -14.45
CA GLY A 113 20.30 22.79 -13.67
C GLY A 113 21.37 23.13 -12.64
N LEU A 114 21.90 22.11 -11.95
CA LEU A 114 22.97 22.28 -10.96
C LEU A 114 24.28 22.75 -11.62
N GLY A 115 24.65 22.16 -12.77
CA GLY A 115 25.83 22.57 -13.53
C GLY A 115 25.74 24.00 -14.06
N LEU A 116 24.57 24.39 -14.56
CA LEU A 116 24.33 25.75 -15.07
C LEU A 116 24.37 26.79 -13.94
N SER A 117 23.84 26.43 -12.78
CA SER A 117 23.90 27.26 -11.57
C SER A 117 25.32 27.41 -11.05
N LEU A 118 26.12 26.33 -11.05
CA LEU A 118 27.51 26.37 -10.64
C LEU A 118 28.36 27.21 -11.61
N LEU A 119 28.10 27.09 -12.91
CA LEU A 119 28.79 27.89 -13.93
C LEU A 119 28.44 29.37 -13.82
N ALA A 120 27.18 29.71 -13.55
CA ALA A 120 26.76 31.08 -13.25
C ALA A 120 27.41 31.63 -11.98
N LEU A 121 27.54 30.79 -10.93
CA LEU A 121 28.19 31.18 -9.68
C LEU A 121 29.69 31.44 -9.89
N LEU A 122 30.38 30.58 -10.64
CA LEU A 122 31.79 30.76 -11.00
C LEU A 122 32.00 32.00 -11.87
N ALA A 123 31.13 32.25 -12.86
CA ALA A 123 31.18 33.46 -13.67
C ALA A 123 30.96 34.74 -12.83
N GLY A 124 30.09 34.68 -11.82
CA GLY A 124 29.85 35.79 -10.88
C GLY A 124 30.99 36.02 -9.88
N LEU A 125 31.67 34.96 -9.43
CA LEU A 125 32.78 35.03 -8.45
C LEU A 125 34.12 35.41 -9.08
N PHE A 126 34.42 34.89 -10.27
CA PHE A 126 35.72 35.06 -10.91
C PHE A 126 35.73 36.10 -12.05
N GLY A 127 34.56 36.64 -12.41
CA GLY A 127 34.41 37.57 -13.52
C GLY A 127 34.61 36.92 -14.90
N PRO A 128 34.30 37.64 -16.00
CA PRO A 128 34.36 37.10 -17.37
C PRO A 128 35.78 36.71 -17.82
N GLU A 129 36.82 37.21 -17.14
CA GLU A 129 38.23 36.91 -17.39
C GLU A 129 38.57 35.41 -17.22
N PHE A 130 37.80 34.67 -16.41
CA PHE A 130 38.04 33.24 -16.13
C PHE A 130 37.55 32.29 -17.24
N LEU A 131 36.67 32.77 -18.13
CA LEU A 131 36.08 31.99 -19.22
C LEU A 131 36.95 31.95 -20.48
N GLY A 132 38.16 32.55 -20.45
CA GLY A 132 39.10 32.48 -21.57
C GLY A 132 38.61 33.18 -22.84
N TRP A 133 37.68 34.13 -22.73
CA TRP A 133 37.37 35.05 -23.83
C TRP A 133 38.48 36.11 -23.95
N ARG A 134 39.51 35.77 -24.71
CA ARG A 134 40.32 36.71 -25.49
C ARG A 134 40.29 36.29 -26.95
#